data_AF-T1JEN1-F1
#
_entry.id   AF-T1JEN1-F1
#
_cell.length_a   1.000
_cell.length_b   1.000
_cell.length_c   1.000
_cell.angle_alpha   90.00
_cell.angle_beta   90.00
_cell.angle_gamma   90.00
#
_symmetry.space_group_name_H-M   'P 1'
#
loop_
_entity.id
_entity.type
_entity.pdbx_description
1 polymer ?
#
loop_
_entity_poly.entity_id
_entity_poly.type
_entity_poly.pdbx_seq_one_letter_code
_entity_poly.pdbx_strand_id
1 'polypeptide(L)'
;MDLDTGKVVAIQIVQSNEVGSSNAMEKEGLLRILDFLGDEEINVKALVTDRHISIRKMLREDYPEIKHFLDIWHISKSLSKKIDAIAKQKKCKTIGEWKNLL
;
A
#
# COMPACT_ATOMS: atom_id res chain seq x y z
N MET A 1 -4.30 4.27 11.75
CA MET A 1 -4.87 3.32 12.74
C MET A 1 -3.94 3.33 13.93
N ASP A 2 -4.50 3.43 15.12
CA ASP A 2 -3.73 3.20 16.34
C ASP A 2 -3.59 1.68 16.55
N LEU A 3 -2.35 1.20 16.65
CA LEU A 3 -2.04 -0.22 16.76
C LEU A 3 -2.34 -0.78 18.15
N ASP A 4 -2.38 0.07 19.18
CA ASP A 4 -2.64 -0.37 20.55
C ASP A 4 -4.14 -0.59 20.77
N THR A 5 -4.98 0.27 20.19
CA THR A 5 -6.44 0.20 20.35
C THR A 5 -7.17 -0.41 19.16
N GLY A 6 -6.51 -0.59 18.02
CA GLY A 6 -7.11 -1.04 16.76
C GLY A 6 -8.07 -0.04 16.13
N LYS A 7 -8.10 1.21 16.61
CA LYS A 7 -9.05 2.22 16.14
C LYS A 7 -8.55 2.97 14.91
N VAL A 8 -9.50 3.31 14.04
CA VAL A 8 -9.25 4.27 12.96
C VAL A 8 -9.23 5.67 13.57
N VAL A 9 -8.11 6.36 13.42
CA VAL A 9 -7.88 7.70 14.02
C VAL A 9 -8.35 8.81 13.08
N ALA A 10 -8.14 8.63 11.78
CA ALA A 10 -8.54 9.59 10.76
C ALA A 10 -8.87 8.86 9.46
N ILE A 11 -9.79 9.44 8.68
CA ILE A 11 -10.13 9.03 7.32
C ILE A 11 -10.13 10.29 6.48
N GLN A 12 -9.46 10.24 5.32
CA GLN A 12 -9.56 11.28 4.30
C GLN A 12 -10.16 10.72 3.02
N ILE A 13 -11.04 11.52 2.42
CA ILE A 13 -11.71 11.20 1.16
C ILE A 13 -11.40 12.35 0.20
N VAL A 14 -10.73 12.02 -0.90
CA VAL A 14 -10.44 12.97 -1.98
C VAL A 14 -11.11 12.47 -3.24
N GLN A 15 -11.82 13.35 -3.94
CA GLN A 15 -12.44 13.02 -5.21
C GLN A 15 -11.51 13.39 -6.37
N SER A 16 -11.52 12.59 -7.44
CA SER A 16 -10.62 12.78 -8.60
C SER A 16 -10.85 14.10 -9.35
N ASN A 17 -12.06 14.68 -9.27
CA ASN A 17 -12.39 15.99 -9.83
C ASN A 17 -11.74 17.15 -9.06
N GLU A 18 -11.36 16.97 -7.79
CA GLU A 18 -10.62 17.99 -7.02
C GLU A 18 -9.18 18.17 -7.50
N VAL A 19 -8.61 17.11 -8.07
CA VAL A 19 -7.16 16.98 -8.34
C VAL A 19 -6.83 16.58 -9.78
N GLY A 20 -7.84 16.47 -10.64
CA GLY A 20 -7.73 16.21 -12.08
C GLY A 20 -7.38 14.78 -12.50
N SER A 21 -6.96 13.89 -11.61
CA SER A 21 -6.70 12.48 -11.93
C SER A 21 -6.72 11.56 -10.72
N SER A 22 -6.94 10.26 -10.94
CA SER A 22 -6.85 9.24 -9.89
C SER A 22 -5.45 9.12 -9.29
N ASN A 23 -4.40 9.30 -10.10
CA ASN A 23 -3.01 9.22 -9.61
C ASN A 23 -2.68 10.40 -8.68
N ALA A 24 -3.21 11.60 -8.98
CA ALA A 24 -3.05 12.76 -8.10
C ALA A 24 -3.84 12.60 -6.80
N MET A 25 -5.01 11.96 -6.86
CA MET A 25 -5.90 11.71 -5.72
C MET A 25 -5.24 10.94 -4.59
N GLU A 26 -4.45 9.91 -4.90
CA GLU A 26 -3.73 9.14 -3.88
C GLU A 26 -2.69 9.99 -3.14
N LYS A 27 -1.92 10.79 -3.88
CA LYS A 27 -0.89 11.65 -3.30
C LYS A 27 -1.53 12.75 -2.45
N GLU A 28 -2.56 13.41 -2.96
CA GLU A 28 -3.28 14.46 -2.25
C GLU A 28 -3.93 13.92 -0.97
N GLY A 29 -4.61 12.77 -1.05
CA GLY A 29 -5.24 12.15 0.11
C GLY A 29 -4.22 11.80 1.20
N LEU A 30 -3.04 11.33 0.81
CA LEU A 30 -1.94 11.06 1.74
C LEU A 30 -1.38 12.36 2.36
N LEU A 31 -1.20 13.41 1.58
CA LEU A 31 -0.73 14.70 2.11
C LEU A 31 -1.73 15.28 3.12
N ARG A 32 -3.01 15.37 2.76
CA ARG A 32 -4.05 15.91 3.65
C ARG A 32 -4.16 15.17 4.99
N ILE A 33 -3.99 13.84 4.99
CA ILE A 33 -4.05 13.08 6.24
C ILE A 33 -2.76 13.21 7.05
N LEU A 34 -1.59 13.33 6.42
CA LEU A 34 -0.33 13.56 7.13
C LEU A 34 -0.30 14.96 7.76
N ASP A 35 -0.75 15.98 7.02
CA ASP A 35 -0.88 17.35 7.53
C ASP A 35 -1.83 17.39 8.73
N PHE A 36 -3.03 16.80 8.61
CA PHE A 36 -3.99 16.72 9.71
C PHE A 36 -3.41 16.02 10.95
N LEU A 37 -2.71 14.90 10.78
CA LEU A 37 -2.10 14.19 11.91
C LEU A 37 -0.96 15.01 12.53
N GLY A 38 -0.20 15.74 11.73
CA GLY A 38 0.83 16.66 12.21
C GLY A 38 0.26 17.81 13.03
N ASP A 39 -0.84 18.43 12.57
CA ASP A 39 -1.54 19.51 13.27
C ASP A 39 -2.10 19.05 14.62
N GLU A 40 -2.52 17.79 14.73
CA GLU A 40 -3.00 17.16 15.98
C GLU A 40 -1.86 16.58 16.84
N GLU A 41 -0.59 16.87 16.51
CA GLU A 41 0.62 16.37 17.19
C GLU A 41 0.72 14.83 17.24
N ILE A 42 0.09 14.13 16.29
CA ILE A 42 0.10 12.67 16.20
C ILE A 42 1.29 12.22 15.34
N ASN A 43 2.27 11.62 16.00
CA ASN A 43 3.45 11.08 15.32
C ASN A 43 3.17 9.76 14.59
N VAL A 44 3.26 9.77 13.25
CA VAL A 44 3.12 8.59 12.40
C VAL A 44 4.43 7.79 12.37
N LYS A 45 4.50 6.73 13.17
CA LYS A 45 5.71 5.88 13.23
C LYS A 45 5.98 5.07 11.95
N ALA A 46 4.93 4.63 11.28
CA ALA A 46 5.04 3.77 10.10
C ALA A 46 3.85 3.96 9.16
N LEU A 47 4.13 3.80 7.87
CA LEU A 47 3.14 3.91 6.80
C LEU A 47 3.30 2.74 5.84
N VAL A 48 2.19 2.10 5.47
CA VAL A 48 2.14 1.03 4.46
C VAL A 48 1.39 1.55 3.24
N THR A 49 2.00 1.51 2.06
CA THR A 49 1.34 1.94 0.81
C THR A 49 1.54 0.94 -0.32
N ASP A 50 0.81 1.14 -1.41
CA ASP A 50 1.09 0.50 -2.69
C ASP A 50 2.43 0.98 -3.29
N ARG A 51 2.86 0.31 -4.37
CA ARG A 51 4.12 0.60 -5.09
C ARG A 51 4.03 1.86 -5.96
N HIS A 52 3.53 2.95 -5.41
CA HIS A 52 3.41 4.21 -6.12
C HIS A 52 4.71 5.02 -6.03
N ILE A 53 5.35 5.25 -7.17
CA ILE A 53 6.70 5.84 -7.25
C ILE A 53 6.75 7.26 -6.67
N SER A 54 5.72 8.06 -6.94
CA SER A 54 5.63 9.45 -6.49
C SER A 54 5.51 9.55 -4.97
N ILE A 55 4.66 8.71 -4.35
CA ILE A 55 4.51 8.62 -2.88
C ILE A 55 5.83 8.17 -2.24
N ARG A 56 6.48 7.15 -2.79
CA ARG A 56 7.77 6.67 -2.26
C ARG A 56 8.85 7.75 -2.33
N LYS A 57 8.86 8.54 -3.40
CA LYS A 57 9.78 9.68 -3.55
C LYS A 57 9.49 10.74 -2.47
N MET A 58 8.23 11.15 -2.36
CA MET A 58 7.75 12.14 -1.39
C MET A 58 8.10 11.74 0.05
N LEU A 59 7.76 10.52 0.48
CA LEU A 59 8.06 10.07 1.84
C LEU A 59 9.57 10.08 2.15
N ARG A 60 10.41 9.73 1.17
CA ARG A 60 11.86 9.75 1.36
C ARG A 60 12.42 11.18 1.49
N GLU A 61 11.83 12.13 0.78
CA GLU A 61 12.34 13.51 0.69
C GLU A 61 11.74 14.41 1.78
N ASP A 62 10.45 14.26 2.06
CA ASP A 62 9.68 15.18 2.91
C ASP A 62 9.38 14.60 4.31
N TYR A 63 9.37 13.27 4.46
CA TYR A 63 9.00 12.58 5.71
C TYR A 63 9.97 11.43 6.08
N PRO A 64 11.30 11.67 6.14
CA PRO A 64 12.32 10.63 6.32
C PRO A 64 12.23 9.88 7.66
N GLU A 65 11.57 10.44 8.66
CA GLU A 65 11.31 9.84 9.97
C GLU A 65 10.21 8.77 9.93
N ILE A 66 9.31 8.82 8.94
CA ILE A 66 8.24 7.83 8.79
C ILE A 66 8.82 6.55 8.18
N LYS A 67 8.71 5.43 8.90
CA LYS A 67 9.12 4.14 8.37
C LYS A 67 8.14 3.66 7.29
N HIS A 68 8.57 3.74 6.03
CA HIS A 68 7.74 3.32 4.89
C HIS A 68 7.87 1.82 4.58
N PHE A 69 6.72 1.15 4.46
CA PHE A 69 6.58 -0.23 4.02
C PHE A 69 5.69 -0.32 2.78
N LEU A 70 5.87 -1.41 2.03
CA LEU A 70 5.01 -1.73 0.91
C LEU A 70 3.96 -2.75 1.34
N ASP A 71 2.74 -2.62 0.82
CA ASP A 71 1.73 -3.66 0.98
C ASP A 71 2.19 -4.96 0.31
N ILE A 72 2.51 -5.94 1.17
CA ILE A 72 3.02 -7.26 0.76
C ILE A 72 1.96 -8.07 0.03
N TRP A 73 0.67 -7.76 0.20
CA TRP A 73 -0.41 -8.44 -0.48
C TRP A 73 -0.25 -8.37 -2.00
N HIS A 74 0.13 -7.21 -2.55
CA HIS A 74 0.38 -7.07 -3.99
C HIS A 74 1.49 -7.99 -4.49
N ILE A 75 2.54 -8.19 -3.68
CA ILE A 75 3.63 -9.10 -4.01
C ILE A 75 3.12 -10.53 -4.01
N SER A 76 2.46 -10.96 -2.93
CA SER A 76 1.88 -12.30 -2.78
C SER A 76 0.90 -12.63 -3.90
N LYS A 77 0.01 -11.70 -4.24
CA LYS A 77 -0.94 -11.82 -5.34
C LYS A 77 -0.25 -11.96 -6.69
N SER A 78 0.79 -11.16 -6.96
CA SER A 78 1.54 -11.23 -8.22
C SER A 78 2.28 -12.55 -8.38
N LEU A 79 2.83 -13.08 -7.29
CA LEU A 79 3.50 -14.36 -7.25
C LEU A 79 2.51 -15.51 -7.48
N SER A 80 1.38 -15.47 -6.78
CA SER A 80 0.31 -16.47 -6.91
C SER A 80 -0.18 -16.59 -8.35
N LYS A 81 -0.37 -15.47 -9.05
CA LYS A 81 -0.74 -15.46 -10.47
C LYS A 81 0.30 -16.12 -11.38
N LYS A 82 1.60 -15.92 -11.09
CA LYS A 82 2.69 -16.54 -11.85
C LYS A 82 2.73 -18.06 -11.61
N ILE A 83 2.55 -18.48 -10.36
CA ILE A 83 2.45 -19.90 -10.00
C ILE A 83 1.28 -20.54 -10.76
N ASP A 84 0.12 -19.88 -10.79
CA ASP A 84 -1.06 -20.37 -11.52
C ASP A 84 -0.82 -20.51 -13.02
N ALA A 85 -0.10 -19.55 -13.61
CA ALA A 85 0.26 -19.62 -15.03
C ALA A 85 1.19 -20.80 -15.34
N ILE A 86 2.14 -21.09 -14.45
CA ILE A 86 3.07 -22.21 -14.58
C ILE A 86 2.35 -23.55 -14.37
N ALA A 87 1.51 -23.66 -13.34
CA ALA A 87 0.79 -24.89 -13.01
C ALA A 87 -0.12 -25.38 -14.15
N LYS A 88 -0.62 -24.47 -14.99
CA LYS A 88 -1.44 -24.80 -16.18
C LYS A 88 -0.64 -25.42 -17.33
N GLN A 89 0.69 -25.34 -17.31
CA GLN A 89 1.52 -25.93 -18.37
C GLN A 89 1.57 -27.46 -18.23
N LYS A 90 1.44 -28.19 -19.36
CA LYS A 90 1.42 -29.67 -19.36
C LYS A 90 2.61 -30.31 -18.63
N LYS A 91 3.79 -29.67 -18.68
CA LYS A 91 5.03 -30.15 -18.05
C LYS A 91 5.16 -29.80 -16.55
N CYS A 92 4.26 -28.98 -16.01
CA CYS A 92 4.37 -28.39 -14.68
C CYS A 92 3.16 -28.69 -13.78
N LYS A 93 2.41 -29.77 -14.05
CA LYS A 93 1.20 -30.14 -13.27
C LYS A 93 1.46 -30.28 -11.76
N THR A 94 2.64 -30.78 -11.39
CA THR A 94 3.07 -30.96 -9.99
C THR A 94 3.10 -29.63 -9.21
N ILE A 95 3.36 -28.50 -9.87
CA ILE A 95 3.32 -27.18 -9.21
C ILE A 95 1.89 -26.81 -8.81
N GLY A 96 0.88 -27.25 -9.56
CA GLY A 96 -0.52 -27.10 -9.18
C GLY A 96 -0.90 -27.92 -7.94
N GLU A 97 -0.29 -29.09 -7.76
CA GLU A 97 -0.49 -29.94 -6.58
C GLU A 97 0.14 -29.31 -5.33
N TRP A 98 1.34 -28.72 -5.46
CA TRP A 98 2.06 -28.06 -4.36
C TRP A 98 1.32 -26.82 -3.87
N LYS A 99 0.62 -26.11 -4.76
CA LYS A 99 -0.21 -24.96 -4.38
C LYS A 99 -1.31 -25.34 -3.39
N ASN A 100 -1.88 -26.54 -3.49
CA ASN A 100 -2.97 -26.98 -2.60
C ASN A 100 -2.47 -27.43 -1.22
N LEU A 101 -1.16 -27.49 -1.00
CA LEU A 101 -0.52 -27.83 0.27
C LEU A 101 -0.05 -26.59 1.06
N LEU A 102 -0.12 -25.40 0.44
CA LEU A 102 0.16 -24.08 1.04
C LEU A 102 -1.14 -23.41 1.47
#